data_AF-A0A4Z0LTD4-F1
#
_entry.id   AF-A0A4Z0LTD4-F1
#
_cell.length_a   1.000
_cell.length_b   1.000
_cell.length_c   1.000
_cell.angle_alpha   90.00
_cell.angle_beta   90.00
_cell.angle_gamma   90.00
#
_symmetry.space_group_name_H-M   'P 1'
#
loop_
_entity.id
_entity.type
_entity.pdbx_description
1 polymer ?
#
loop_
_entity_poly.entity_id
_entity_poly.type
_entity_poly.pdbx_seq_one_letter_code
_entity_poly.pdbx_strand_id
1 'polypeptide(L)'
;METVALLDALRDVVGEKYLVTGGDGGNRVLRWGMTRDMVIGLEAVLADGSVVSSLTKMLKDNAGYNWKHLLIGSEGTLGIVTRAVLRLRPLPSSRQTALLALDDFADCMSVLRELGRVLSGRLSSYELMWDDFYTRMSTAQPHGGAPPLPTGHTYYALVEAMGGDDAADDAQFERVLADLLEEGVIADAVIAQSERERAASPAWVRRRTTSPGRSTSACTGRCARWAARSPRSTVSACRARPTSAGRAAPRNCS
;
A
#
# COMPACT_ATOMS: atom_id res chain seq x y z
N MET A 1 17.54 -15.22 -15.84
CA MET A 1 16.50 -14.51 -15.06
C MET A 1 16.92 -13.06 -15.00
N GLU A 2 16.34 -12.29 -15.91
CA GLU A 2 16.85 -10.99 -16.36
C GLU A 2 16.69 -9.91 -15.29
N THR A 3 17.65 -8.98 -15.28
CA THR A 3 17.74 -7.78 -14.42
C THR A 3 16.44 -6.96 -14.38
N VAL A 4 15.58 -7.10 -15.39
CA VAL A 4 14.26 -6.46 -15.49
C VAL A 4 13.25 -7.05 -14.49
N ALA A 5 13.24 -8.37 -14.28
CA ALA A 5 12.36 -9.01 -13.29
C ALA A 5 12.76 -8.65 -11.85
N LEU A 6 14.07 -8.44 -11.60
CA LEU A 6 14.57 -7.95 -10.31
C LEU A 6 14.14 -6.50 -10.07
N LEU A 7 14.21 -5.65 -11.10
CA LEU A 7 13.78 -4.25 -11.04
C LEU A 7 12.27 -4.10 -10.89
N ASP A 8 11.47 -4.93 -11.55
CA ASP A 8 10.01 -4.91 -11.41
C ASP A 8 9.54 -5.52 -10.08
N ALA A 9 10.19 -6.58 -9.59
CA ALA A 9 9.96 -7.11 -8.24
C ALA A 9 10.38 -6.11 -7.15
N LEU A 10 11.47 -5.37 -7.37
CA LEU A 10 11.84 -4.24 -6.52
C LEU A 10 10.74 -3.18 -6.62
N ARG A 11 10.37 -2.66 -7.80
CA ARG A 11 9.31 -1.63 -7.95
C ARG A 11 7.99 -2.00 -7.28
N ASP A 12 7.52 -3.24 -7.42
CA ASP A 12 6.25 -3.74 -6.87
C ASP A 12 6.27 -3.95 -5.33
N VAL A 13 7.46 -4.00 -4.72
CA VAL A 13 7.64 -4.06 -3.26
C VAL A 13 8.03 -2.69 -2.69
N VAL A 14 8.58 -1.78 -3.50
CA VAL A 14 9.50 -0.73 -3.02
C VAL A 14 9.18 0.69 -3.51
N GLY A 15 8.35 0.89 -4.55
CA GLY A 15 7.97 2.24 -5.03
C GLY A 15 9.12 3.05 -5.66
N GLU A 16 8.79 4.12 -6.41
CA GLU A 16 9.71 4.74 -7.39
C GLU A 16 10.66 5.86 -6.90
N LYS A 17 10.77 6.21 -5.61
CA LYS A 17 11.65 7.32 -5.18
C LYS A 17 12.28 7.17 -3.79
N TYR A 18 13.58 7.49 -3.70
CA TYR A 18 14.37 7.68 -2.45
C TYR A 18 14.11 6.65 -1.35
N LEU A 19 14.10 5.38 -1.74
CA LEU A 19 13.66 4.25 -0.93
C LEU A 19 14.20 4.25 0.52
N VAL A 20 15.52 4.23 0.66
CA VAL A 20 16.16 4.02 1.96
C VAL A 20 16.03 5.28 2.82
N THR A 21 16.15 6.46 2.23
CA THR A 21 16.18 7.72 2.98
C THR A 21 14.79 8.26 3.32
N GLY A 22 13.73 7.91 2.57
CA GLY A 22 12.34 8.28 2.88
C GLY A 22 11.64 7.31 3.85
N GLY A 23 12.03 6.03 3.84
CA GLY A 23 11.53 5.04 4.79
C GLY A 23 10.06 4.61 4.59
N ASP A 24 9.45 4.91 3.45
CA ASP A 24 8.04 4.62 3.16
C ASP A 24 7.78 3.14 2.85
N GLY A 25 6.82 2.51 3.55
CA GLY A 25 6.53 1.07 3.45
C GLY A 25 5.73 0.58 2.23
N GLY A 26 5.34 1.48 1.32
CA GLY A 26 4.51 1.14 0.16
C GLY A 26 3.14 0.52 0.51
N ASN A 27 2.39 0.07 -0.51
CA ASN A 27 1.04 -0.48 -0.32
C ASN A 27 1.01 -1.92 0.23
N ARG A 28 2.18 -2.56 0.37
CA ARG A 28 2.33 -3.95 0.85
C ARG A 28 2.98 -4.05 2.24
N VAL A 29 2.94 -2.96 3.00
CA VAL A 29 3.49 -2.86 4.36
C VAL A 29 2.92 -3.92 5.30
N LEU A 30 1.68 -4.37 5.10
CA LEU A 30 1.04 -5.40 5.95
C LEU A 30 1.77 -6.74 5.90
N ARG A 31 2.37 -7.09 4.75
CA ARG A 31 3.08 -8.35 4.57
C ARG A 31 4.59 -8.21 4.72
N TRP A 32 5.16 -7.14 4.17
CA TRP A 32 6.62 -6.99 4.07
C TRP A 32 7.23 -6.02 5.07
N GLY A 33 6.41 -5.31 5.83
CA GLY A 33 6.88 -4.28 6.76
C GLY A 33 7.32 -3.02 6.03
N MET A 34 7.97 -2.13 6.78
CA MET A 34 8.50 -0.88 6.24
C MET A 34 9.79 -1.16 5.47
N THR A 35 10.25 -0.21 4.65
CA THR A 35 11.56 -0.31 3.99
C THR A 35 12.68 -0.61 4.97
N ARG A 36 12.58 -0.05 6.18
CA ARG A 36 13.54 -0.28 7.27
C ARG A 36 13.74 -1.75 7.60
N ASP A 37 12.68 -2.56 7.49
CA ASP A 37 12.71 -3.99 7.80
C ASP A 37 13.37 -4.81 6.69
N MET A 38 13.47 -4.23 5.48
CA MET A 38 14.09 -4.83 4.31
C MET A 38 15.57 -4.51 4.20
N VAL A 39 16.09 -3.50 4.92
CA VAL A 39 17.50 -3.11 4.86
C VAL A 39 18.34 -3.93 5.85
N ILE A 40 19.21 -4.79 5.33
CA ILE A 40 20.16 -5.59 6.12
C ILE A 40 21.43 -4.80 6.42
N GLY A 41 21.96 -4.11 5.40
CA GLY A 41 23.22 -3.37 5.47
C GLY A 41 23.21 -2.12 4.60
N LEU A 42 24.02 -1.12 4.96
CA LEU A 42 24.15 0.15 4.24
C LEU A 42 25.62 0.58 4.16
N GLU A 43 25.91 1.36 3.13
CA GLU A 43 27.12 2.17 3.00
C GLU A 43 26.68 3.60 2.69
N ALA A 44 27.29 4.56 3.39
CA ALA A 44 27.01 5.97 3.17
C ALA A 44 28.26 6.83 3.31
N VAL A 45 28.25 7.96 2.60
CA VAL A 45 29.25 9.02 2.69
C VAL A 45 28.69 10.15 3.54
N LEU A 46 29.39 10.50 4.61
CA LEU A 46 29.04 11.59 5.52
C LEU A 46 29.42 12.96 4.93
N ALA A 47 28.98 14.04 5.56
CA ALA A 47 29.23 15.41 5.08
C ALA A 47 30.72 15.80 5.07
N ASP A 48 31.54 15.17 5.92
CA ASP A 48 32.99 15.35 5.97
C ASP A 48 33.74 14.51 4.90
N GLY A 49 33.01 13.73 4.10
CA GLY A 49 33.56 12.81 3.10
C GLY A 49 33.94 11.43 3.64
N SER A 50 33.81 11.19 4.95
CA SER A 50 34.09 9.89 5.56
C SER A 50 33.08 8.84 5.09
N VAL A 51 33.57 7.64 4.78
CA VAL A 51 32.72 6.51 4.37
C VAL A 51 32.43 5.62 5.57
N VAL A 52 31.15 5.45 5.89
CA VAL A 52 30.69 4.49 6.91
C VAL A 52 30.02 3.32 6.19
N SER A 53 30.53 2.10 6.43
CA SER A 53 30.08 0.90 5.72
C SER A 53 29.79 -0.26 6.67
N SER A 54 28.61 -0.86 6.52
CA SER A 54 28.20 -2.11 7.15
C SER A 54 27.33 -2.86 6.16
N LEU A 55 28.01 -3.47 5.17
CA LEU A 55 27.40 -4.27 4.13
C LEU A 55 27.30 -5.75 4.54
N THR A 56 27.02 -6.01 5.82
CA THR A 56 26.82 -7.37 6.30
C THR A 56 25.63 -8.03 5.59
N LYS A 57 25.75 -9.34 5.35
CA LYS A 57 24.66 -10.19 4.86
C LYS A 57 24.00 -11.00 5.99
N MET A 58 24.48 -10.82 7.23
CA MET A 58 23.94 -11.51 8.39
C MET A 58 22.57 -10.93 8.76
N LEU A 59 21.57 -11.78 8.92
CA LEU A 59 20.23 -11.37 9.33
C LEU A 59 20.19 -10.89 10.78
N LYS A 60 21.04 -11.46 11.64
CA LYS A 60 21.21 -11.05 13.03
C LYS A 60 22.63 -10.56 13.20
N ASP A 61 22.74 -9.26 13.47
CA ASP A 61 23.99 -8.61 13.81
C ASP A 61 23.73 -7.73 15.04
N ASN A 62 24.37 -8.10 16.14
CA ASN A 62 24.26 -7.42 17.42
C ASN A 62 25.59 -6.72 17.78
N ALA A 63 26.52 -6.58 16.83
CA ALA A 63 27.80 -5.95 17.06
C ALA A 63 27.64 -4.43 17.12
N GLY A 64 27.36 -3.91 18.32
CA GLY A 64 27.28 -2.47 18.58
C GLY A 64 25.97 -1.83 18.12
N TYR A 65 26.03 -0.53 17.83
CA TYR A 65 24.86 0.25 17.47
C TYR A 65 24.42 0.00 16.03
N ASN A 66 23.10 -0.15 15.85
CA ASN A 66 22.50 -0.33 14.54
C ASN A 66 22.31 1.03 13.82
N TRP A 67 23.43 1.65 13.44
CA TRP A 67 23.49 3.00 12.86
C TRP A 67 22.75 3.13 11.53
N LYS A 68 22.53 2.03 10.79
CA LYS A 68 21.78 2.04 9.53
C LYS A 68 20.36 2.61 9.73
N HIS A 69 19.76 2.41 10.90
CA HIS A 69 18.44 2.96 11.23
C HIS A 69 18.41 4.48 11.41
N LEU A 70 19.55 5.13 11.67
CA LEU A 70 19.65 6.59 11.71
C LEU A 70 19.58 7.19 10.31
N LEU A 71 20.20 6.52 9.32
CA LEU A 71 20.16 6.97 7.93
C LEU A 71 18.82 6.67 7.26
N ILE A 72 18.14 5.59 7.65
CA ILE A 72 16.83 5.23 7.10
C ILE A 72 15.77 6.19 7.62
N GLY A 73 15.21 7.03 6.74
CA GLY A 73 14.30 8.12 7.10
C GLY A 73 14.98 9.49 7.25
N SER A 74 16.29 9.59 7.02
CA SER A 74 17.04 10.86 7.15
C SER A 74 16.87 11.81 5.97
N GLU A 75 16.24 11.36 4.87
CA GLU A 75 16.10 12.11 3.62
C GLU A 75 17.44 12.64 3.04
N GLY A 76 18.57 12.03 3.43
CA GLY A 76 19.91 12.42 2.97
C GLY A 76 20.57 13.53 3.79
N THR A 77 19.94 13.99 4.88
CA THR A 77 20.49 15.04 5.77
C THR A 77 21.72 14.59 6.56
N LEU A 78 21.80 13.29 6.87
CA LEU A 78 22.88 12.70 7.68
C LEU A 78 23.99 12.06 6.84
N GLY A 79 23.83 12.00 5.52
CA GLY A 79 24.77 11.38 4.61
C GLY A 79 24.10 10.82 3.36
N ILE A 80 24.92 10.55 2.34
CA ILE A 80 24.47 10.02 1.05
C ILE A 80 24.69 8.51 1.03
N VAL A 81 23.60 7.74 0.92
CA VAL A 81 23.67 6.27 0.80
C VAL A 81 24.22 5.89 -0.58
N THR A 82 25.33 5.17 -0.63
CA THR A 82 26.00 4.74 -1.86
C THR A 82 25.72 3.28 -2.20
N ARG A 83 25.56 2.41 -1.19
CA ARG A 83 25.24 0.99 -1.37
C ARG A 83 24.26 0.52 -0.31
N ALA A 84 23.46 -0.47 -0.66
CA ALA A 84 22.52 -1.11 0.25
C ALA A 84 22.48 -2.63 0.02
N VAL A 85 22.37 -3.38 1.12
CA VAL A 85 22.08 -4.81 1.12
C VAL A 85 20.64 -4.97 1.58
N LEU A 86 19.79 -5.49 0.69
CA LEU A 86 18.36 -5.68 0.95
C LEU A 86 18.05 -7.16 1.17
N ARG A 87 17.10 -7.43 2.06
CA ARG A 87 16.51 -8.75 2.25
C ARG A 87 15.56 -9.02 1.09
N LEU A 88 15.79 -10.10 0.36
CA LEU A 88 14.84 -10.59 -0.62
C LEU A 88 13.88 -11.60 0.02
N ARG A 89 12.67 -11.66 -0.53
CA ARG A 89 11.64 -12.62 -0.14
C ARG A 89 11.29 -13.47 -1.36
N PRO A 90 10.87 -14.73 -1.17
CA PRO A 90 10.38 -15.55 -2.27
C PRO A 90 9.24 -14.84 -2.99
N LEU A 91 9.21 -14.96 -4.32
CA LEU A 91 8.10 -14.48 -5.13
C LEU A 91 6.87 -15.34 -4.80
N PRO A 92 5.73 -14.74 -4.38
CA PRO A 92 4.49 -15.49 -4.18
C PRO A 92 4.03 -16.15 -5.48
N SER A 93 3.54 -17.38 -5.40
CA SER A 93 3.00 -18.12 -6.55
C SER A 93 1.51 -17.88 -6.75
N SER A 94 0.81 -17.42 -5.72
CA SER A 94 -0.62 -17.10 -5.77
C SER A 94 -0.86 -15.64 -5.40
N ARG A 95 -1.93 -15.08 -5.96
CA ARG A 95 -2.38 -13.73 -5.63
C ARG A 95 -3.88 -13.67 -5.79
N GLN A 96 -4.55 -13.04 -4.84
CA GLN A 96 -5.99 -12.82 -4.84
C GLN A 96 -6.25 -11.33 -4.64
N THR A 97 -7.28 -10.81 -5.28
CA THR A 97 -7.59 -9.38 -5.19
C THR A 97 -9.10 -9.17 -5.23
N ALA A 98 -9.63 -8.48 -4.23
CA ALA A 98 -11.06 -8.16 -4.11
C ALA A 98 -11.27 -6.66 -3.90
N LEU A 99 -12.35 -6.15 -4.46
CA LEU A 99 -12.89 -4.84 -4.19
C LEU A 99 -14.19 -5.06 -3.44
N LEU A 100 -14.31 -4.44 -2.28
CA LEU A 100 -15.43 -4.60 -1.36
C LEU A 100 -16.15 -3.26 -1.21
N ALA A 101 -17.46 -3.28 -1.16
CA ALA A 101 -18.31 -2.14 -0.79
C ALA A 101 -18.80 -2.30 0.66
N LEU A 102 -18.68 -1.24 1.46
CA LEU A 102 -19.08 -1.23 2.87
C LEU A 102 -19.76 0.10 3.22
N ASP A 103 -20.71 0.04 4.15
CA ASP A 103 -21.50 1.21 4.55
C ASP A 103 -21.03 1.86 5.86
N ASP A 104 -20.41 1.08 6.77
CA ASP A 104 -19.84 1.56 8.03
C ASP A 104 -18.31 1.38 8.09
N PHE A 105 -17.65 2.29 8.81
CA PHE A 105 -16.23 2.21 9.11
C PHE A 105 -15.91 1.06 10.09
N ALA A 106 -16.81 0.76 11.03
CA ALA A 106 -16.67 -0.37 11.94
C ALA A 106 -16.54 -1.68 11.16
N ASP A 107 -17.32 -1.84 10.09
CA ASP A 107 -17.27 -3.00 9.20
C ASP A 107 -15.95 -3.09 8.46
N CYS A 108 -15.42 -1.96 7.97
CA CYS A 108 -14.09 -1.90 7.36
C CYS A 108 -13.02 -2.47 8.31
N MET A 109 -13.10 -2.10 9.59
CA MET A 109 -12.18 -2.59 10.62
C MET A 109 -12.44 -4.05 11.01
N SER A 110 -13.69 -4.53 10.95
CA SER A 110 -14.05 -5.93 11.16
C SER A 110 -13.49 -6.81 10.04
N VAL A 111 -13.69 -6.42 8.78
CA VAL A 111 -13.14 -7.11 7.61
C VAL A 111 -11.61 -7.19 7.68
N LEU A 112 -10.92 -6.09 7.97
CA LEU A 112 -9.46 -6.09 8.10
C LEU A 112 -8.96 -7.06 9.19
N ARG A 113 -9.65 -7.12 10.34
CA ARG A 113 -9.30 -8.04 11.43
C ARG A 113 -9.54 -9.48 11.02
N GLU A 114 -10.67 -9.77 10.41
CA GLU A 114 -11.07 -11.11 10.04
C GLU A 114 -10.19 -11.68 8.93
N LEU A 115 -9.93 -10.90 7.88
CA LEU A 115 -8.95 -11.26 6.85
C LEU A 115 -7.55 -11.44 7.43
N GLY A 116 -7.13 -10.57 8.36
CA GLY A 116 -5.85 -10.72 9.05
C GLY A 116 -5.73 -12.03 9.82
N ARG A 117 -6.81 -12.45 10.49
CA ARG A 117 -6.93 -13.69 11.26
C ARG A 117 -6.91 -14.92 10.34
N VAL A 118 -7.82 -14.96 9.37
CA VAL A 118 -8.01 -16.12 8.48
C VAL A 118 -6.83 -16.31 7.53
N LEU A 119 -6.33 -15.23 6.93
CA LEU A 119 -5.25 -15.31 5.95
C LEU A 119 -3.87 -15.45 6.61
N SER A 120 -3.72 -15.20 7.92
CA SER A 120 -2.54 -15.53 8.72
C SER A 120 -1.21 -15.05 8.11
N GLY A 121 -1.11 -13.75 7.79
CA GLY A 121 0.08 -13.15 7.16
C GLY A 121 0.12 -13.20 5.63
N ARG A 122 -0.88 -13.83 5.00
CA ARG A 122 -1.05 -13.76 3.52
C ARG A 122 -1.66 -12.45 3.03
N LEU A 123 -2.38 -11.73 3.88
CA LEU A 123 -2.92 -10.40 3.56
C LEU A 123 -1.77 -9.44 3.23
N SER A 124 -1.67 -9.03 1.96
CA SER A 124 -0.60 -8.15 1.48
C SER A 124 -0.99 -6.69 1.53
N SER A 125 -2.23 -6.36 1.22
CA SER A 125 -2.69 -4.98 1.08
C SER A 125 -4.15 -4.84 1.48
N TYR A 126 -4.47 -3.73 2.13
CA TYR A 126 -5.82 -3.33 2.48
C TYR A 126 -5.90 -1.80 2.37
N GLU A 127 -6.53 -1.32 1.32
CA GLU A 127 -6.64 0.11 0.99
C GLU A 127 -8.09 0.56 1.08
N LEU A 128 -8.36 1.52 1.97
CA LEU A 128 -9.69 2.08 2.14
C LEU A 128 -9.86 3.34 1.29
N MET A 129 -11.01 3.43 0.64
CA MET A 129 -11.41 4.52 -0.22
C MET A 129 -12.78 5.05 0.22
N TRP A 130 -12.96 6.37 0.19
CA TRP A 130 -14.28 6.99 0.37
C TRP A 130 -15.02 7.04 -0.95
N ASP A 131 -16.36 7.11 -0.88
CA ASP A 131 -17.24 7.21 -2.06
C ASP A 131 -16.81 8.27 -3.07
N ASP A 132 -16.57 9.52 -2.66
CA ASP A 132 -16.16 10.59 -3.58
C ASP A 132 -14.87 10.25 -4.33
N PHE A 133 -13.93 9.57 -3.66
CA PHE A 133 -12.68 9.13 -4.31
C PHE A 133 -12.92 7.96 -5.26
N TYR A 134 -13.72 6.96 -4.85
CA TYR A 134 -14.10 5.84 -5.71
C TYR A 134 -14.85 6.31 -6.95
N THR A 135 -15.87 7.15 -6.78
CA THR A 135 -16.69 7.70 -7.86
C THR A 135 -15.87 8.50 -8.85
N ARG A 136 -14.95 9.37 -8.39
CA ARG A 136 -14.03 10.10 -9.30
C ARG A 136 -13.09 9.15 -10.03
N MET A 137 -12.56 8.15 -9.34
CA MET A 137 -11.68 7.16 -9.97
C MET A 137 -12.44 6.34 -11.03
N SER A 138 -13.69 6.01 -10.75
CA SER A 138 -14.58 5.23 -11.61
C SER A 138 -15.13 6.01 -12.80
N THR A 139 -15.21 7.34 -12.72
CA THR A 139 -15.73 8.20 -13.81
C THR A 139 -14.63 8.79 -14.69
N ALA A 140 -13.40 8.95 -14.18
CA ALA A 140 -12.23 9.39 -14.94
C ALA A 140 -11.62 8.27 -15.83
N GLN A 141 -12.46 7.41 -16.40
CA GLN A 141 -12.08 6.29 -17.25
C GLN A 141 -11.83 6.79 -18.68
N PRO A 142 -10.60 6.72 -19.24
CA PRO A 142 -10.35 7.16 -20.60
C PRO A 142 -11.07 6.29 -21.66
N HIS A 143 -11.57 5.12 -21.27
CA HIS A 143 -12.16 4.10 -22.16
C HIS A 143 -13.64 3.78 -21.81
N GLY A 144 -14.30 4.59 -20.97
CA GLY A 144 -15.77 4.54 -20.82
C GLY A 144 -16.38 3.24 -20.29
N GLY A 145 -15.75 2.56 -19.33
CA GLY A 145 -16.31 1.36 -18.68
C GLY A 145 -17.15 1.68 -17.44
N ALA A 146 -18.18 0.87 -17.18
CA ALA A 146 -18.90 0.89 -15.91
C ALA A 146 -17.95 0.59 -14.73
N PRO A 147 -18.19 1.15 -13.55
CA PRO A 147 -17.42 0.79 -12.36
C PRO A 147 -17.59 -0.70 -12.04
N PRO A 148 -16.56 -1.37 -11.49
CA PRO A 148 -16.66 -2.78 -11.10
C PRO A 148 -17.76 -3.04 -10.06
N LEU A 149 -17.99 -2.09 -9.15
CA LEU A 149 -19.07 -2.12 -8.18
C LEU A 149 -19.96 -0.88 -8.36
N PRO A 150 -21.26 -0.95 -8.02
CA PRO A 150 -22.11 0.23 -7.95
C PRO A 150 -21.50 1.32 -7.05
N THR A 151 -21.63 2.57 -7.46
CA THR A 151 -21.32 3.72 -6.60
C THR A 151 -22.47 3.97 -5.61
N GLY A 152 -22.20 4.64 -4.48
CA GLY A 152 -23.22 4.98 -3.48
C GLY A 152 -23.00 4.39 -2.09
N HIS A 153 -22.10 3.42 -1.93
CA HIS A 153 -21.63 2.97 -0.62
C HIS A 153 -20.66 3.96 0.01
N THR A 154 -20.66 4.05 1.34
CA THR A 154 -19.82 5.03 2.07
C THR A 154 -18.32 4.77 1.87
N TYR A 155 -17.95 3.49 1.85
CA TYR A 155 -16.58 3.02 1.81
C TYR A 155 -16.37 1.92 0.77
N TYR A 156 -15.17 1.89 0.21
CA TYR A 156 -14.70 0.81 -0.65
C TYR A 156 -13.34 0.34 -0.16
N ALA A 157 -13.14 -0.97 -0.05
CA ALA A 157 -11.87 -1.56 0.35
C ALA A 157 -11.26 -2.38 -0.79
N LEU A 158 -10.05 -2.02 -1.19
CA LEU A 158 -9.22 -2.79 -2.10
C LEU A 158 -8.31 -3.71 -1.29
N VAL A 159 -8.54 -5.02 -1.40
CA VAL A 159 -7.87 -6.06 -0.64
C VAL A 159 -7.01 -6.90 -1.58
N GLU A 160 -5.76 -7.17 -1.18
CA GLU A 160 -4.88 -8.11 -1.88
C GLU A 160 -4.33 -9.14 -0.87
N ALA A 161 -4.32 -10.41 -1.27
CA ALA A 161 -3.64 -11.49 -0.57
C ALA A 161 -2.63 -12.14 -1.51
N MET A 162 -1.53 -12.63 -0.94
CA MET A 162 -0.47 -13.33 -1.69
C MET A 162 -0.02 -14.56 -0.90
N GLY A 163 0.14 -15.68 -1.58
CA GLY A 163 0.44 -16.96 -0.93
C GLY A 163 1.34 -17.87 -1.75
N GLY A 164 1.13 -19.16 -1.56
CA GLY A 164 1.98 -20.24 -2.06
C GLY A 164 1.23 -21.33 -2.83
N ASP A 165 -0.09 -21.39 -2.69
CA ASP A 165 -0.94 -22.44 -3.24
C ASP A 165 -2.20 -21.80 -3.81
N ASP A 166 -2.24 -21.63 -5.14
CA ASP A 166 -3.27 -20.87 -5.83
C ASP A 166 -4.68 -21.38 -5.52
N ALA A 167 -4.89 -22.71 -5.61
CA ALA A 167 -6.20 -23.30 -5.39
C ALA A 167 -6.66 -23.19 -3.92
N ALA A 168 -5.75 -23.44 -2.97
CA ALA A 168 -6.09 -23.35 -1.55
C ALA A 168 -6.29 -21.90 -1.09
N ASP A 169 -5.46 -20.99 -1.60
CA ASP A 169 -5.50 -19.56 -1.30
C ASP A 169 -6.78 -18.93 -1.89
N ASP A 170 -7.14 -19.26 -3.14
CA ASP A 170 -8.39 -18.84 -3.77
C ASP A 170 -9.61 -19.32 -2.98
N ALA A 171 -9.70 -20.64 -2.73
CA ALA A 171 -10.84 -21.22 -2.03
C ALA A 171 -10.98 -20.67 -0.60
N GLN A 172 -9.88 -20.32 0.08
CA GLN A 172 -9.97 -19.69 1.40
C GLN A 172 -10.35 -18.21 1.33
N PHE A 173 -9.85 -17.48 0.32
CA PHE A 173 -10.17 -16.08 0.12
C PHE A 173 -11.64 -15.88 -0.27
N GLU A 174 -12.17 -16.75 -1.14
CA GLU A 174 -13.60 -16.73 -1.49
C GLU A 174 -14.49 -17.06 -0.29
N ARG A 175 -14.16 -18.10 0.47
CA ARG A 175 -14.93 -18.49 1.66
C ARG A 175 -15.06 -17.37 2.67
N VAL A 176 -13.95 -16.72 3.05
CA VAL A 176 -14.01 -15.64 4.05
C VAL A 176 -14.80 -14.43 3.56
N LEU A 177 -14.76 -14.13 2.25
CA LEU A 177 -15.58 -13.04 1.70
C LEU A 177 -17.06 -13.42 1.61
N ALA A 178 -17.37 -14.69 1.29
CA ALA A 178 -18.74 -15.20 1.31
C ALA A 178 -19.34 -15.13 2.72
N ASP A 179 -18.60 -15.59 3.74
CA ASP A 179 -19.03 -15.51 5.14
C ASP A 179 -19.35 -14.05 5.55
N LEU A 180 -18.46 -13.11 5.20
CA LEU A 180 -18.63 -11.69 5.51
C LEU A 180 -19.78 -11.02 4.73
N LEU A 181 -20.11 -11.50 3.54
CA LEU A 181 -21.30 -11.09 2.79
C LEU A 181 -22.58 -11.63 3.44
N GLU A 182 -22.59 -12.91 3.84
CA GLU A 182 -23.73 -13.56 4.50
C GLU A 182 -24.03 -12.93 5.87
N GLU A 183 -22.99 -12.54 6.62
CA GLU A 183 -23.11 -11.81 7.88
C GLU A 183 -23.57 -10.35 7.70
N GLY A 184 -23.61 -9.85 6.46
CA GLY A 184 -23.99 -8.47 6.14
C GLY A 184 -22.94 -7.42 6.50
N VAL A 185 -21.69 -7.84 6.77
CA VAL A 185 -20.56 -6.93 7.04
C VAL A 185 -20.08 -6.27 5.75
N ILE A 186 -20.13 -7.01 4.64
CA ILE A 186 -19.84 -6.50 3.30
C ILE A 186 -21.18 -6.34 2.55
N ALA A 187 -21.37 -5.21 1.88
CA ALA A 187 -22.59 -4.97 1.10
C ALA A 187 -22.52 -5.62 -0.28
N ASP A 188 -21.35 -5.53 -0.93
CA ASP A 188 -21.09 -6.15 -2.24
C ASP A 188 -19.58 -6.39 -2.41
N ALA A 189 -19.20 -7.36 -3.26
CA ALA A 189 -17.81 -7.71 -3.50
C ALA A 189 -17.56 -8.18 -4.94
N VAL A 190 -16.45 -7.74 -5.51
CA VAL A 190 -15.94 -8.24 -6.80
C VAL A 190 -14.54 -8.79 -6.62
N ILE A 191 -14.36 -10.06 -6.99
CA ILE A 191 -13.07 -10.76 -6.99
C ILE A 191 -12.51 -10.78 -8.40
N ALA A 192 -11.26 -10.38 -8.56
CA ALA A 192 -10.60 -10.35 -9.86
C ALA A 192 -10.18 -11.77 -10.30
N GLN A 193 -10.78 -12.25 -11.39
CA GLN A 193 -10.69 -13.62 -11.88
C GLN A 193 -9.44 -13.88 -12.76
N SER A 194 -8.72 -12.83 -13.16
CA SER A 194 -7.49 -13.00 -13.95
C SER A 194 -6.47 -11.89 -13.71
N GLU A 195 -5.19 -12.19 -14.00
CA GLU A 195 -4.15 -11.15 -14.03
C GLU A 195 -4.48 -10.03 -15.03
N ARG A 196 -5.12 -10.38 -16.15
CA ARG A 196 -5.53 -9.41 -17.17
C ARG A 196 -6.58 -8.45 -16.62
N GLU A 197 -7.55 -8.94 -15.84
CA GLU A 197 -8.54 -8.11 -15.17
C GLU A 197 -7.89 -7.22 -14.09
N ARG A 198 -6.96 -7.76 -13.31
CA ARG A 198 -6.17 -6.97 -12.34
C ARG A 198 -5.30 -5.92 -13.01
N ALA A 199 -4.82 -6.18 -14.22
CA ALA A 199 -4.00 -5.26 -15.02
C ALA A 199 -4.82 -4.35 -15.93
N ALA A 200 -6.13 -4.60 -16.11
CA ALA A 200 -7.01 -3.84 -17.00
C ALA A 200 -8.03 -2.98 -16.24
N SER A 201 -8.63 -3.45 -15.13
CA SER A 201 -9.67 -2.67 -14.48
C SER A 201 -9.06 -1.52 -13.68
N PRO A 202 -9.44 -0.27 -13.94
CA PRO A 202 -8.71 0.88 -13.41
C PRO A 202 -8.83 1.11 -11.90
N ALA A 203 -9.76 0.43 -11.23
CA ALA A 203 -9.78 0.30 -9.77
C ALA A 203 -8.54 -0.44 -9.24
N TRP A 204 -8.05 -1.45 -9.96
CA TRP A 204 -6.84 -2.22 -9.61
C TRP A 204 -5.56 -1.54 -10.15
N VAL A 205 -5.64 -0.97 -11.35
CA VAL A 205 -4.48 -0.39 -12.08
C VAL A 205 -4.06 0.98 -11.55
N ARG A 206 -4.99 1.80 -11.04
CA ARG A 206 -4.64 3.13 -10.49
C ARG A 206 -3.93 3.07 -9.13
N ARG A 207 -3.61 1.87 -8.62
CA ARG A 207 -2.59 1.65 -7.58
C ARG A 207 -1.24 2.30 -7.94
N ARG A 208 -0.88 2.38 -9.24
CA ARG A 208 0.44 2.85 -9.71
C ARG A 208 0.53 4.35 -10.06
N THR A 209 -0.59 5.04 -10.27
CA THR A 209 -0.61 6.41 -10.85
C THR A 209 -1.24 7.47 -9.96
N THR A 210 -1.52 7.19 -8.70
CA THR A 210 -2.05 8.23 -7.80
C THR A 210 -1.05 9.34 -7.48
N SER A 211 0.19 9.33 -7.96
CA SER A 211 1.01 10.55 -8.06
C SER A 211 0.35 11.54 -9.04
N PRO A 212 -0.04 12.77 -8.66
CA PRO A 212 -0.71 13.72 -9.55
C PRO A 212 0.22 14.30 -10.63
N GLY A 213 1.38 13.68 -10.87
CA GLY A 213 2.40 14.16 -11.80
C GLY A 213 2.20 13.69 -13.24
N ARG A 214 1.17 12.89 -13.55
CA ARG A 214 1.01 12.30 -14.90
C ARG A 214 -0.41 12.22 -15.46
N SER A 215 -1.34 13.05 -14.99
CA SER A 215 -2.55 13.37 -15.76
C SER A 215 -2.54 14.86 -16.14
N THR A 216 -2.03 15.16 -17.32
CA THR A 216 -1.94 16.52 -17.87
C THR A 216 -3.28 17.12 -18.29
N SER A 217 -4.44 16.56 -17.94
CA SER A 217 -5.72 17.09 -18.44
C SER A 217 -6.95 16.99 -17.53
N ALA A 218 -6.85 16.58 -16.26
CA ALA A 218 -8.06 16.38 -15.43
C ALA A 218 -8.04 16.88 -13.96
N CYS A 219 -7.01 17.60 -13.48
CA CYS A 219 -7.13 18.44 -12.28
C CYS A 219 -7.26 19.90 -12.72
N THR A 220 -8.48 20.40 -12.94
CA THR A 220 -8.75 21.85 -13.12
C THR A 220 -8.79 22.62 -11.80
N GLY A 221 -8.48 21.98 -10.66
CA GLY A 221 -8.43 22.59 -9.34
C GLY A 221 -7.11 22.32 -8.59
N ARG A 222 -6.87 23.09 -7.52
CA ARG A 222 -5.73 22.88 -6.59
C ARG A 222 -5.86 21.51 -5.91
N CYS A 223 -5.12 20.54 -6.40
CA CYS A 223 -5.05 19.20 -5.82
C CYS A 223 -4.06 19.22 -4.64
N ALA A 224 -4.56 19.42 -3.41
CA ALA A 224 -3.77 19.36 -2.19
C ALA A 224 -3.65 17.91 -1.69
N ARG A 225 -2.41 17.42 -1.52
CA ARG A 225 -2.12 16.10 -0.96
C ARG A 225 -1.79 16.24 0.52
N TRP A 226 -2.47 15.44 1.34
CA TRP A 226 -2.19 15.31 2.77
C TRP A 226 -1.88 13.85 3.06
N ALA A 227 -0.77 13.59 3.76
CA ALA A 227 -0.45 12.29 4.30
C ALA A 227 -0.47 12.40 5.83
N ALA A 228 -1.35 11.64 6.48
CA ALA A 228 -1.50 11.61 7.92
C ALA A 228 -1.45 10.16 8.41
N ARG A 229 -0.91 9.95 9.61
CA ARG A 229 -0.91 8.66 10.30
C ARG A 229 -1.72 8.82 11.58
N SER A 230 -2.59 7.86 11.87
CA SER A 230 -3.37 7.80 13.10
C SER A 230 -3.50 6.35 13.57
N PRO A 231 -3.71 6.10 14.86
CA PRO A 231 -4.13 4.79 15.35
C PRO A 231 -5.33 4.27 14.55
N ARG A 232 -5.38 2.96 14.30
CA ARG A 232 -6.46 2.32 13.53
C ARG A 232 -7.86 2.68 14.07
N SER A 233 -7.99 2.83 15.38
CA SER A 233 -9.23 3.22 16.06
C SER A 233 -9.73 4.64 15.73
N THR A 234 -8.84 5.52 15.25
CA THR A 234 -9.13 6.95 15.03
C THR A 234 -9.11 7.35 13.55
N VAL A 235 -8.87 6.41 12.63
CA VAL A 235 -8.76 6.70 11.19
C VAL A 235 -10.06 7.34 10.64
N SER A 236 -11.23 6.93 11.12
CA SER A 236 -12.51 7.54 10.74
C SER A 236 -12.61 9.03 11.06
N ALA A 237 -11.93 9.49 12.12
CA ALA A 237 -11.93 10.87 12.57
C ALA A 237 -10.97 11.76 11.77
N CYS A 238 -9.92 11.20 11.18
CA CYS A 238 -8.94 11.94 10.38
C CYS A 238 -9.41 12.15 8.93
N ARG A 239 -10.62 12.69 8.75
CA ARG A 239 -11.12 13.16 7.44
C ARG A 239 -10.85 14.66 7.30
N ALA A 240 -10.16 15.06 6.24
CA ALA A 240 -10.06 16.47 5.88
C ALA A 240 -11.47 16.99 5.50
N ARG A 241 -12.05 17.88 6.30
CA ARG A 241 -13.21 18.67 5.85
C ARG A 241 -12.70 19.81 4.98
N PRO A 242 -13.23 20.00 3.75
CA PRO A 242 -12.97 21.23 3.03
C PRO A 242 -13.54 22.39 3.85
N THR A 243 -12.68 23.28 4.34
CA THR A 243 -13.11 24.54 4.95
C THR A 243 -13.63 25.46 3.83
N SER A 244 -14.61 26.31 4.15
CA SER A 244 -15.15 27.34 3.24
C SER A 244 -14.10 28.30 2.65
N ALA A 245 -12.89 28.36 3.23
CA ALA A 245 -11.78 29.21 2.79
C ALA A 245 -10.77 28.52 1.83
N GLY A 246 -11.01 27.29 1.37
CA GLY A 246 -10.06 26.57 0.51
C GLY A 246 -8.72 26.23 1.16
N ARG A 247 -8.60 26.40 2.49
CA ARG A 247 -7.46 25.98 3.32
C ARG A 247 -7.92 24.89 4.29
N ALA A 248 -7.89 23.63 3.85
CA ALA A 248 -8.14 22.52 4.75
C ALA A 248 -7.09 22.53 5.89
N ALA A 249 -7.53 22.82 7.12
CA ALA A 249 -6.73 22.65 8.32
C ALA A 249 -7.13 21.32 8.97
N PRO A 250 -6.18 20.44 9.35
CA PRO A 250 -6.51 19.25 10.11
C PRO A 250 -7.03 19.66 11.50
N ARG A 251 -8.07 18.96 11.98
CA ARG A 251 -8.27 18.88 13.44
C ARG A 251 -7.12 18.03 13.97
N ASN A 252 -6.49 18.45 15.06
CA ASN A 252 -5.56 17.60 15.79
C ASN A 252 -6.30 16.33 16.18
N CYS A 253 -5.94 15.20 15.56
CA CYS A 253 -6.40 13.88 15.98
C CYS A 253 -5.74 13.62 17.35
N SER A 254 -6.47 13.93 18.43
CA SER A 254 -6.10 13.63 19.82
C SER A 254 -6.96 12.48 20.29
#